data_AF-A0A966WH14-F1
#
_entry.id   AF-A0A966WH14-F1
#
_cell.length_a   1.000
_cell.length_b   1.000
_cell.length_c   1.000
_cell.angle_alpha   90.00
_cell.angle_beta   90.00
_cell.angle_gamma   90.00
#
_symmetry.space_group_name_H-M   'P 1'
#
loop_
_entity.id
_entity.type
_entity.pdbx_description
1 polymer ?
#
loop_
_entity_poly.entity_id
_entity_poly.type
_entity_poly.pdbx_seq_one_letter_code
_entity_poly.pdbx_strand_id
1 'polypeptide(L)' 'MADRDYREEYDSYHGTDDQKKRRAARNKARRHLEREGRVHKGDGKDIDHKDHNPMNNNSSNIRVRDRSANRSDQ' A
#
# COMPACT_ATOMS: atom_id res chain seq x y z
N MET A 1 -17.73 13.97 18.47
CA MET A 1 -17.37 13.09 17.34
C MET A 1 -17.44 11.69 17.90
N ALA A 2 -18.22 10.78 17.31
CA ALA A 2 -18.26 9.40 17.80
C ALA A 2 -16.84 8.82 17.76
N ASP A 3 -16.41 8.18 18.86
CA ASP A 3 -15.14 7.47 18.89
C ASP A 3 -15.15 6.37 17.84
N ARG A 4 -14.05 6.26 17.10
CA ARG A 4 -13.91 5.25 16.05
C ARG A 4 -13.67 3.91 16.71
N ASP A 5 -14.58 2.96 16.55
CA ASP A 5 -14.34 1.60 17.01
C ASP A 5 -13.39 0.87 16.05
N TYR A 6 -12.10 0.96 16.36
CA TYR A 6 -11.04 0.31 15.58
C TYR A 6 -11.17 -1.22 15.53
N ARG A 7 -11.84 -1.83 16.51
CA ARG A 7 -12.01 -3.29 16.55
C ARG A 7 -13.10 -3.74 15.58
N GLU A 8 -14.24 -3.04 15.59
CA GLU A 8 -15.32 -3.29 14.64
C GLU A 8 -14.87 -3.03 13.18
N GLU A 9 -14.12 -1.96 12.92
CA GLU A 9 -13.55 -1.67 11.59
C GLU A 9 -12.55 -2.76 11.14
N TYR A 10 -11.76 -3.27 12.09
CA TYR A 10 -10.86 -4.37 11.79
C TYR A 10 -11.63 -5.63 11.42
N ASP A 11 -12.59 -6.05 12.25
CA ASP A 11 -13.32 -7.30 12.04
C ASP A 11 -14.18 -7.25 10.77
N SER A 12 -14.80 -6.10 10.46
CA SER A 12 -15.65 -5.90 9.29
C SER A 12 -14.88 -5.73 7.98
N TYR A 13 -13.71 -5.10 8.00
CA TYR A 13 -12.98 -4.76 6.78
C TYR A 13 -11.55 -5.32 6.77
N HIS A 14 -10.68 -4.88 7.68
CA HIS A 14 -9.24 -5.17 7.59
C HIS A 14 -8.83 -6.61 7.91
N GLY A 15 -9.69 -7.34 8.62
CA GLY A 15 -9.56 -8.72 9.04
C GLY A 15 -10.06 -9.73 8.00
N THR A 16 -10.79 -9.27 6.97
CA THR A 16 -11.22 -10.11 5.84
C THR A 16 -10.01 -10.66 5.08
N ASP A 17 -10.12 -11.88 4.56
CA ASP A 17 -9.03 -12.53 3.84
C ASP A 17 -8.60 -11.76 2.59
N ASP A 18 -9.54 -11.11 1.92
CA ASP A 18 -9.24 -10.29 0.75
C ASP A 18 -8.40 -9.06 1.11
N GLN A 19 -8.72 -8.36 2.20
CA GLN A 19 -7.92 -7.23 2.66
C GLN A 19 -6.55 -7.67 3.17
N LYS A 20 -6.46 -8.84 3.82
CA LYS A 20 -5.17 -9.46 4.17
C LYS A 20 -4.33 -9.76 2.93
N LYS A 21 -4.91 -10.37 1.88
CA LYS A 21 -4.23 -10.65 0.60
C LYS A 21 -3.76 -9.36 -0.08
N ARG A 22 -4.63 -8.34 -0.15
CA ARG A 22 -4.28 -7.01 -0.71
C ARG A 22 -3.14 -6.34 0.07
N ARG A 23 -3.17 -6.42 1.41
CA ARG A 23 -2.08 -5.92 2.27
C ARG A 23 -0.77 -6.67 2.01
N ALA A 24 -0.82 -8.01 1.92
CA ALA A 24 0.35 -8.83 1.62
C ALA A 24 0.94 -8.49 0.24
N ALA A 25 0.10 -8.26 -0.77
CA ALA A 25 0.51 -7.89 -2.12
C ALA A 25 1.23 -6.52 -2.14
N ARG A 26 0.67 -5.49 -1.50
CA ARG A 26 1.35 -4.18 -1.35
C ARG A 26 2.69 -4.30 -0.63
N ASN A 27 2.74 -5.08 0.44
CA ASN A 27 3.98 -5.33 1.17
C ASN A 27 5.03 -6.07 0.32
N LYS A 28 4.60 -6.96 -0.57
CA LYS A 28 5.49 -7.65 -1.52
C LYS A 28 6.10 -6.66 -2.52
N ALA A 29 5.29 -5.77 -3.10
CA ALA A 29 5.79 -4.69 -3.97
C ALA A 29 6.81 -3.80 -3.24
N ARG A 30 6.51 -3.42 -1.99
CA ARG A 30 7.43 -2.62 -1.17
C ARG A 30 8.75 -3.31 -0.91
N ARG A 31 8.73 -4.57 -0.48
CA ARG A 31 9.96 -5.33 -0.23
C ARG A 31 10.79 -5.52 -1.50
N HIS A 32 10.15 -5.68 -2.65
CA HIS A 32 10.85 -5.79 -3.93
C HIS A 32 11.61 -4.50 -4.26
N LEU A 33 10.95 -3.35 -4.16
CA LEU A 33 11.56 -2.05 -4.42
C LEU A 33 12.58 -1.64 -3.34
N GLU A 34 12.38 -2.05 -2.08
CA GLU A 34 13.39 -1.88 -1.01
C GLU A 34 14.65 -2.69 -1.32
N ARG A 35 14.50 -3.92 -1.82
CA ARG A 35 15.64 -4.75 -2.23
C ARG A 35 16.40 -4.17 -3.42
N GLU A 36 15.70 -3.51 -4.34
CA GLU A 36 16.31 -2.78 -5.46
C GLU A 36 16.94 -1.44 -5.03
N GLY A 37 16.79 -1.03 -3.75
CA GLY A 37 17.30 0.24 -3.24
C GLY A 37 16.53 1.47 -3.72
N ARG A 38 15.34 1.28 -4.33
CA ARG A 38 14.52 2.37 -4.88
C ARG A 38 13.68 3.08 -3.82
N VAL A 39 13.39 2.37 -2.74
CA VAL A 39 12.74 2.93 -1.55
C VAL A 39 13.44 2.43 -0.29
N HIS A 40 13.34 3.19 0.80
CA HIS A 40 13.77 2.76 2.13
C HIS A 40 12.86 3.35 3.20
N LYS A 41 12.98 2.88 4.43
CA LYS A 41 12.23 3.49 5.54
C LYS A 41 12.74 4.93 5.75
N GLY A 42 11.82 5.90 5.72
CA GLY A 42 12.15 7.31 5.97
C GLY A 42 12.56 8.13 4.73
N ASP A 43 12.53 7.55 3.53
CA ASP A 43 12.81 8.27 2.26
C ASP A 43 11.71 9.27 1.83
N GLY A 44 10.55 9.23 2.49
CA GLY A 44 9.39 10.03 2.11
C GLY A 44 8.72 9.57 0.81
N LYS A 45 9.00 8.35 0.34
CA LYS A 45 8.43 7.80 -0.89
C LYS A 45 7.35 6.75 -0.60
N ASP A 46 6.29 6.81 -1.38
CA ASP A 46 5.22 5.81 -1.40
C ASP A 46 5.24 5.08 -2.75
N ILE A 47 4.63 3.90 -2.74
CA ILE A 47 4.53 3.03 -3.90
C ILE A 47 3.12 3.15 -4.45
N ASP A 48 3.02 3.41 -5.74
CA ASP A 48 1.76 3.57 -6.45
C ASP A 48 1.58 2.49 -7.51
N HIS A 49 0.36 1.97 -7.60
CA HIS A 49 -0.08 1.00 -8.60
C HIS A 49 -0.85 1.75 -9.67
N LYS A 50 -0.31 1.85 -10.89
CA LYS A 50 -0.91 2.66 -11.97
C LYS A 50 -2.34 2.24 -12.32
N ASP A 51 -2.62 0.95 -12.20
CA ASP A 51 -3.95 0.36 -12.46
C ASP A 51 -4.88 0.33 -11.25
N HIS A 52 -4.48 0.93 -10.12
CA HIS A 52 -5.20 0.91 -8.84
C HIS A 52 -5.50 -0.51 -8.31
N ASN A 53 -4.81 -1.52 -8.84
CA ASN A 53 -4.95 -2.90 -8.41
C ASN A 53 -3.74 -3.34 -7.57
N PRO A 54 -3.88 -3.44 -6.24
CA PRO A 54 -2.78 -3.83 -5.35
C PRO A 54 -2.27 -5.26 -5.58
N MET A 55 -3.00 -6.09 -6.34
CA MET A 55 -2.55 -7.44 -6.70
C MET A 55 -1.62 -7.46 -7.92
N ASN A 56 -1.62 -6.42 -8.75
CA ASN A 56 -0.76 -6.32 -9.93
C ASN A 56 0.62 -5.75 -9.57
N ASN A 57 1.52 -6.63 -9.11
CA ASN A 57 2.86 -6.25 -8.67
C ASN A 57 3.92 -6.29 -9.78
N ASN A 58 3.53 -6.14 -11.04
CA ASN A 58 4.48 -6.04 -12.14
C ASN A 58 5.32 -4.76 -12.01
N SER A 59 6.62 -4.85 -12.27
CA SER A 59 7.55 -3.70 -12.17
C SER A 59 7.18 -2.54 -13.10
N SER A 60 6.52 -2.82 -14.23
CA SER A 60 5.97 -1.83 -15.15
C SER A 60 4.73 -1.11 -14.62
N ASN A 61 3.94 -1.78 -13.76
CA ASN A 61 2.73 -1.25 -13.13
C ASN A 61 3.02 -0.46 -11.85
N ILE A 62 4.10 -0.82 -11.14
CA ILE A 62 4.49 -0.15 -9.92
C ILE A 62 5.38 1.06 -10.22
N ARG A 63 5.08 2.21 -9.59
CA ARG A 63 5.97 3.38 -9.61
C ARG A 63 6.24 3.89 -8.20
N VAL A 64 7.42 4.46 -8.00
CA VAL A 64 7.78 5.15 -6.76
C VAL A 64 7.41 6.62 -6.94
N ARG A 65 6.65 7.17 -6.00
CA ARG A 65 6.27 8.59 -5.98
C ARG A 65 6.54 9.20 -4.62
N ASP A 66 6.65 10.51 -4.57
CA ASP A 66 6.68 11.21 -3.30
C ASP A 66 5.36 11.01 -2.55
N ARG A 67 5.47 10.82 -1.24
CA ARG A 67 4.36 10.53 -0.33
C ARG A 67 3.24 11.57 -0.44
N SER A 68 3.57 12.85 -0.53
CA SER A 68 2.59 13.93 -0.64
C SER A 68 1.78 13.82 -1.92
N ALA A 69 2.46 13.63 -3.05
CA ALA A 69 1.84 13.54 -4.36
C ALA A 69 1.03 12.25 -4.54
N ASN A 70 1.46 11.13 -3.95
CA ASN A 70 0.66 9.90 -4.00
C ASN A 70 -0.63 10.03 -3.17
N ARG A 71 -0.57 10.71 -2.03
CA ARG A 71 -1.73 10.86 -1.13
C ARG A 71 -2.70 11.96 -1.53
N SER A 72 -2.30 12.90 -2.38
CA SER A 72 -3.20 13.88 -2.97
C SER A 72 -4.04 13.29 -4.10
N ASP A 73 -3.51 12.27 -4.77
CA ASP A 73 -4.11 11.69 -5.98
C ASP A 73 -5.04 10.50 -5.68
N GLN A 74 -5.04 10.01 -4.42
CA GLN A 74 -5.76 8.80 -3.95
C GLN A 74 -6.92 9.13 -3.03
#